data_AF-A0A7V6N7M6-F1
#
_entry.id   AF-A0A7V6N7M6-F1
#
_cell.length_a   1.000
_cell.length_b   1.000
_cell.length_c   1.000
_cell.angle_alpha   90.00
_cell.angle_beta   90.00
_cell.angle_gamma   90.00
#
_symmetry.space_group_name_H-M   'P 1'
#
loop_
_entity.id
_entity.type
_entity.pdbx_description
1 polymer ?
#
loop_
_entity_poly.entity_id
_entity_poly.type
_entity_poly.pdbx_seq_one_letter_code
_entity_poly.pdbx_strand_id
1 'polypeptide(L)'
;MKLIVAGYNIDSSLIAALEDQNATPEVISAAYARISRSQKSVEELRKEALVEIEKARKSNENIIFEMGHASIAEHAVYNIDIIGVSRWLTDTIQRSRIASFTEKSQRYVTFRRDYIIPEELKEHPEHLRRYKELSDKLFREYTDARALSSPVFSSDNACLKV
;
A
#
# COMPACT_ATOMS: atom_id res chain seq x y z
N MET A 1 8.99 8.76 6.03
CA MET A 1 8.05 7.83 5.36
C MET A 1 7.52 8.50 4.11
N LYS A 2 7.45 7.76 3.00
CA LYS A 2 6.79 8.22 1.77
C LYS A 2 5.59 7.30 1.51
N LEU A 3 4.42 7.91 1.33
CA LEU A 3 3.17 7.23 0.99
C LEU A 3 2.75 7.73 -0.39
N ILE A 4 2.51 6.81 -1.33
CA ILE A 4 2.11 7.14 -2.70
C ILE A 4 0.86 6.33 -3.04
N VAL A 5 -0.17 6.99 -3.57
CA VAL A 5 -1.24 6.30 -4.27
C VAL A 5 -0.72 5.99 -5.67
N ALA A 6 -0.24 4.75 -5.86
CA ALA A 6 0.41 4.30 -7.09
C ALA A 6 -0.57 4.07 -8.24
N GLY A 7 -1.88 4.07 -7.95
CA GLY A 7 -2.93 3.97 -8.94
C GLY A 7 -4.19 3.29 -8.39
N TYR A 8 -5.12 3.01 -9.29
CA TYR A 8 -6.30 2.17 -9.05
C TYR A 8 -6.51 1.26 -10.26
N ASN A 9 -6.01 0.02 -10.18
CA ASN A 9 -5.93 -0.99 -11.26
C ASN A 9 -5.14 -0.58 -12.53
N ILE A 10 -4.86 0.71 -12.71
CA ILE A 10 -3.96 1.30 -13.70
C ILE A 10 -2.96 2.21 -13.00
N ASP A 11 -1.77 2.37 -13.57
CA ASP A 11 -0.69 3.17 -12.99
C ASP A 11 -1.04 4.67 -12.89
N SER A 12 -0.63 5.31 -11.79
CA SER A 12 -0.87 6.73 -11.51
C SER A 12 -0.34 7.69 -12.59
N SER A 13 0.72 7.32 -13.30
CA SER A 13 1.24 8.13 -14.41
C SER A 13 0.30 8.13 -15.62
N LEU A 14 -0.36 7.01 -15.92
CA LEU A 14 -1.36 6.92 -16.98
C LEU A 14 -2.60 7.71 -16.61
N ILE A 15 -3.02 7.65 -15.35
CA ILE A 15 -4.12 8.44 -14.81
C ILE A 15 -3.84 9.94 -14.97
N ALA A 16 -2.65 10.38 -14.54
CA ALA A 16 -2.25 11.78 -14.62
C ALA A 16 -2.22 12.28 -16.08
N ALA A 17 -1.78 11.43 -17.02
CA ALA A 17 -1.71 11.76 -18.44
C ALA A 17 -3.09 11.91 -19.12
N LEU A 18 -4.16 11.40 -18.52
CA LEU A 18 -5.52 11.58 -19.06
C LEU A 18 -6.04 13.01 -18.86
N GLU A 19 -5.47 13.76 -17.91
CA GLU A 19 -5.92 15.12 -17.54
C GLU A 19 -7.44 15.23 -17.30
N ASP A 20 -8.07 14.14 -16.85
CA ASP A 20 -9.51 14.03 -16.65
C ASP A 20 -9.83 13.64 -15.21
N GLN A 21 -10.59 14.49 -14.51
CA GLN A 21 -11.07 14.26 -13.15
C GLN A 21 -11.99 13.02 -13.02
N ASN A 22 -12.55 12.54 -14.14
CA ASN A 22 -13.37 11.34 -14.19
C ASN A 22 -12.53 10.06 -14.19
N ALA A 23 -11.21 10.18 -14.38
CA ALA A 23 -10.29 9.10 -14.04
C ALA A 23 -10.27 8.97 -12.51
N THR A 24 -11.19 8.17 -11.99
CA THR A 24 -11.30 7.85 -10.57
C THR A 24 -12.12 6.57 -10.40
N PRO A 25 -11.82 5.71 -9.41
CA PRO A 25 -12.59 4.48 -9.19
C PRO A 25 -13.98 4.75 -8.58
N GLU A 26 -14.22 5.97 -8.06
CA GLU A 26 -15.47 6.35 -7.38
C GLU A 26 -16.72 6.25 -8.28
N VAL A 27 -16.56 6.45 -9.59
CA VAL A 27 -17.67 6.37 -10.56
C VAL A 27 -18.27 4.96 -10.62
N ILE A 28 -17.44 3.93 -10.42
CA ILE A 28 -17.87 2.53 -10.39
C ILE A 28 -18.71 2.28 -9.14
N SER A 29 -18.22 2.72 -7.98
CA SER A 29 -18.96 2.63 -6.71
C SER A 29 -20.31 3.35 -6.81
N ALA A 30 -20.35 4.57 -7.34
CA ALA A 30 -21.58 5.34 -7.47
C ALA A 30 -22.60 4.71 -8.42
N ALA A 31 -22.14 4.13 -9.53
CA ALA A 31 -23.01 3.40 -10.46
C ALA A 31 -23.60 2.15 -9.78
N TYR A 32 -22.77 1.36 -9.12
CA TYR A 32 -23.20 0.10 -8.50
C TYR A 32 -24.06 0.30 -7.27
N ALA A 33 -23.91 1.43 -6.57
CA ALA A 33 -24.78 1.85 -5.48
C ALA A 33 -26.27 1.94 -5.89
N ARG A 34 -26.54 2.18 -7.18
CA ARG A 34 -27.87 2.46 -7.71
C ARG A 34 -28.52 1.22 -8.36
N ILE A 35 -27.79 0.11 -8.52
CA ILE A 35 -28.26 -1.03 -9.33
C ILE A 35 -29.54 -1.69 -8.79
N SER A 36 -29.69 -1.76 -7.47
CA SER A 36 -30.85 -2.38 -6.83
C SER A 36 -32.08 -1.48 -6.77
N ARG A 37 -31.95 -0.18 -7.12
CA ARG A 37 -32.99 0.85 -6.94
C ARG A 37 -33.30 1.63 -8.23
N SER A 38 -32.67 1.26 -9.34
CA SER A 38 -32.84 1.90 -10.65
C SER A 38 -33.47 0.93 -11.65
N GLN A 39 -34.31 1.45 -12.55
CA GLN A 39 -34.82 0.69 -13.70
C GLN A 39 -33.82 0.64 -14.86
N LYS A 40 -32.75 1.42 -14.80
CA LYS A 40 -31.69 1.50 -15.82
C LYS A 40 -30.75 0.31 -15.79
N SER A 41 -30.13 0.01 -16.92
CA SER A 41 -29.08 -1.01 -17.00
C SER A 41 -27.80 -0.57 -16.27
N VAL A 42 -26.94 -1.54 -15.94
CA VAL A 42 -25.62 -1.26 -15.34
C VAL A 42 -24.77 -0.38 -16.27
N GLU A 43 -24.83 -0.60 -17.58
CA GLU A 43 -24.11 0.23 -18.56
C GLU A 43 -24.58 1.69 -18.54
N GLU A 44 -25.89 1.92 -18.47
CA GLU A 44 -26.46 3.27 -18.39
C GLU A 44 -26.03 3.97 -17.10
N LEU A 45 -26.09 3.27 -15.97
CA LEU A 45 -25.65 3.80 -14.67
C LEU A 45 -24.16 4.17 -14.67
N ARG A 46 -23.30 3.34 -15.27
CA ARG A 46 -21.86 3.64 -15.40
C ARG A 46 -21.61 4.86 -16.30
N LYS A 47 -22.31 4.97 -17.43
CA LYS A 47 -22.20 6.15 -18.30
C LYS A 47 -22.64 7.43 -17.59
N GLU A 48 -23.73 7.38 -16.83
CA GLU A 48 -24.20 8.53 -16.04
C GLU A 48 -23.20 8.93 -14.95
N ALA A 49 -22.66 7.96 -14.22
CA ALA A 49 -21.68 8.23 -13.17
C ALA A 49 -20.38 8.85 -13.72
N LEU A 50 -19.97 8.50 -14.94
CA LEU A 50 -18.83 9.12 -15.63
C LEU A 50 -19.07 10.57 -16.02
N VAL A 51 -20.33 10.95 -16.30
CA VAL A 51 -20.68 12.33 -16.71
C VAL A 51 -20.96 13.23 -15.49
N GLU A 52 -21.56 12.68 -14.43
CA GLU A 52 -22.01 13.42 -13.26
C GLU A 52 -21.11 13.18 -12.02
N ILE A 53 -19.80 13.47 -12.11
CA ILE A 53 -18.83 13.09 -11.06
C ILE A 53 -19.15 13.67 -9.67
N GLU A 54 -19.56 14.93 -9.59
CA GLU A 54 -19.92 15.57 -8.30
C GLU A 54 -21.15 14.91 -7.66
N LYS A 55 -22.11 14.50 -8.49
CA LYS A 55 -23.29 13.77 -8.03
C LYS A 55 -22.92 12.34 -7.62
N ALA A 56 -21.98 11.71 -8.32
CA ALA A 56 -21.44 10.42 -7.95
C ALA A 56 -20.73 10.48 -6.57
N ARG A 57 -19.90 11.50 -6.32
CA ARG A 57 -19.26 11.76 -5.01
C ARG A 57 -20.28 11.94 -3.90
N LYS A 58 -21.25 12.83 -4.08
CA LYS A 58 -22.33 13.06 -3.10
C LYS A 58 -23.17 11.81 -2.85
N SER A 59 -23.44 11.03 -3.91
CA SER A 59 -24.16 9.76 -3.79
C SER A 59 -23.35 8.74 -2.99
N ASN A 60 -22.04 8.65 -3.23
CA ASN A 60 -21.15 7.78 -2.47
C ASN A 60 -21.12 8.20 -0.99
N GLU A 61 -21.03 9.50 -0.68
CA GLU A 61 -21.04 9.98 0.71
C GLU A 61 -22.29 9.53 1.47
N ASN A 62 -23.47 9.77 0.91
CA ASN A 62 -24.73 9.37 1.53
C ASN A 62 -24.84 7.83 1.63
N ILE A 63 -24.66 7.12 0.52
CA ILE A 63 -24.92 5.68 0.49
C ILE A 63 -23.91 4.88 1.34
N ILE A 64 -22.63 5.26 1.32
CA ILE A 64 -21.57 4.53 2.01
C ILE A 64 -21.54 4.93 3.50
N PHE A 65 -21.52 6.23 3.81
CA PHE A 65 -21.30 6.69 5.19
C PHE A 65 -22.60 6.92 5.97
N GLU A 66 -23.66 7.45 5.35
CA GLU A 66 -24.92 7.74 6.06
C GLU A 66 -25.86 6.51 6.12
N MET A 67 -26.00 5.80 5.01
CA MET A 67 -26.88 4.61 4.91
C MET A 67 -26.19 3.30 5.32
N GLY A 68 -24.88 3.31 5.55
CA GLY A 68 -24.11 2.16 6.03
C GLY A 68 -23.88 1.05 5.00
N HIS A 69 -24.05 1.32 3.70
CA HIS A 69 -23.79 0.33 2.65
C HIS A 69 -22.30 0.28 2.27
N ALA A 70 -21.44 -0.05 3.24
CA ALA A 70 -19.98 0.00 3.10
C ALA A 70 -19.41 -0.91 2.01
N SER A 71 -20.09 -2.03 1.69
CA SER A 71 -19.64 -2.98 0.65
C SER A 71 -19.52 -2.36 -0.74
N ILE A 72 -20.21 -1.24 -1.01
CA ILE A 72 -20.11 -0.51 -2.28
C ILE A 72 -18.73 0.15 -2.43
N ALA A 73 -18.12 0.57 -1.33
CA ALA A 73 -16.79 1.16 -1.33
C ALA A 73 -15.71 0.15 -1.76
N GLU A 74 -15.94 -1.15 -1.55
CA GLU A 74 -14.99 -2.22 -1.87
C GLU A 74 -14.75 -2.38 -3.37
N HIS A 75 -15.61 -1.82 -4.23
CA HIS A 75 -15.40 -1.78 -5.67
C HIS A 75 -14.28 -0.82 -6.10
N ALA A 76 -13.88 0.13 -5.24
CA ALA A 76 -12.76 1.01 -5.48
C ALA A 76 -11.48 0.42 -4.86
N VAL A 77 -10.59 -0.10 -5.72
CA VAL A 77 -9.34 -0.75 -5.30
C VAL A 77 -8.15 0.18 -5.59
N TYR A 78 -7.34 0.44 -4.57
CA TYR A 78 -6.16 1.31 -4.66
C TYR A 78 -4.87 0.51 -4.52
N ASN A 79 -3.87 0.91 -5.29
CA ASN A 79 -2.49 0.47 -5.13
C ASN A 79 -1.73 1.54 -4.33
N ILE A 80 -1.08 1.13 -3.24
CA ILE A 80 -0.42 2.06 -2.31
C ILE A 80 1.02 1.62 -2.09
N ASP A 81 1.96 2.51 -2.39
CA ASP A 81 3.37 2.32 -2.07
C ASP A 81 3.71 2.95 -0.72
N ILE A 82 4.27 2.14 0.17
CA ILE A 82 4.70 2.55 1.50
C ILE A 82 6.21 2.37 1.59
N ILE A 83 6.96 3.48 1.57
CA ILE A 83 8.41 3.48 1.40
C ILE A 83 9.09 4.15 2.60
N GLY A 84 10.26 3.62 2.98
CA GLY A 84 11.07 4.16 4.08
C GLY A 84 10.36 4.00 5.42
N VAL A 85 9.83 2.81 5.66
CA VAL A 85 9.15 2.41 6.90
C VAL A 85 9.93 1.35 7.64
N SER A 86 9.72 1.27 8.96
CA SER A 86 10.37 0.25 9.78
C SER A 86 9.78 -1.13 9.53
N ARG A 87 10.53 -2.17 9.88
CA ARG A 87 10.03 -3.55 9.84
C ARG A 87 8.81 -3.73 10.74
N TRP A 88 8.79 -3.04 11.88
CA TRP A 88 7.66 -3.06 12.82
C TRP A 88 6.39 -2.48 12.20
N LEU A 89 6.48 -1.34 11.50
CA LEU A 89 5.32 -0.76 10.81
C LEU A 89 4.84 -1.66 9.66
N THR A 90 5.77 -2.28 8.93
CA THR A 90 5.44 -3.24 7.86
C THR A 90 4.60 -4.39 8.41
N ASP A 91 5.06 -5.03 9.50
CA ASP A 91 4.34 -6.11 10.17
C ASP A 91 2.98 -5.65 10.68
N THR A 92 2.91 -4.44 11.24
CA THR A 92 1.66 -3.87 11.77
C THR A 92 0.61 -3.69 10.67
N ILE A 93 0.99 -3.14 9.52
CA ILE A 93 0.08 -2.91 8.38
C ILE A 93 -0.40 -4.24 7.79
N GLN A 94 0.49 -5.22 7.68
CA GLN A 94 0.20 -6.55 7.12
C GLN A 94 -0.70 -7.43 8.02
N ARG A 95 -1.04 -6.98 9.24
CA ARG A 95 -2.05 -7.65 10.08
C ARG A 95 -3.46 -7.53 9.52
N SER A 96 -3.72 -6.55 8.65
CA SER A 96 -5.01 -6.46 7.97
C SER A 96 -5.22 -7.68 7.08
N ARG A 97 -6.42 -8.27 7.15
CA ARG A 97 -6.80 -9.44 6.33
C ARG A 97 -7.57 -9.06 5.07
N ILE A 98 -7.89 -7.78 4.90
CA ILE A 98 -8.73 -7.25 3.82
C ILE A 98 -7.92 -6.41 2.82
N ALA A 99 -6.64 -6.73 2.67
CA ALA A 99 -5.74 -6.09 1.72
C ALA A 99 -4.75 -7.12 1.17
N SER A 100 -4.16 -6.81 0.02
CA SER A 100 -3.09 -7.60 -0.59
C SER A 100 -1.76 -6.88 -0.41
N PHE A 101 -0.71 -7.63 -0.09
CA PHE A 101 0.60 -7.07 0.21
C PHE A 101 1.68 -7.69 -0.63
N THR A 102 2.63 -6.87 -1.07
CA THR A 102 3.92 -7.32 -1.60
C THR A 102 4.99 -6.54 -0.86
N GLU A 103 5.92 -7.25 -0.22
CA GLU A 103 7.03 -6.64 0.50
C GLU A 103 8.37 -6.95 -0.15
N LYS A 104 9.33 -6.04 0.03
CA LYS A 104 10.71 -6.28 -0.38
C LYS A 104 11.30 -7.41 0.47
N SER A 105 11.51 -8.57 -0.17
CA SER A 105 11.99 -9.78 0.51
C SER A 105 13.43 -9.63 1.03
N GLN A 106 13.61 -9.76 2.35
CA GLN A 106 14.93 -9.79 3.00
C GLN A 106 15.73 -11.05 2.66
N ARG A 107 15.09 -12.09 2.11
CA ARG A 107 15.77 -13.31 1.64
C ARG A 107 16.60 -13.02 0.39
N TYR A 108 16.08 -12.18 -0.51
CA TYR A 108 16.70 -11.90 -1.80
C TYR A 108 17.41 -10.56 -1.85
N VAL A 109 16.90 -9.55 -1.13
CA VAL A 109 17.51 -8.23 -1.10
C VAL A 109 18.10 -7.96 0.27
N THR A 110 19.42 -7.78 0.30
CA THR A 110 20.17 -7.48 1.51
C THR A 110 20.07 -5.99 1.82
N PHE A 111 19.70 -5.66 3.04
CA PHE A 111 19.64 -4.28 3.52
C PHE A 111 20.95 -3.89 4.19
N ARG A 112 21.37 -2.62 4.06
CA ARG A 112 22.63 -2.12 4.63
C ARG A 112 22.35 -0.89 5.47
N ARG A 113 22.37 -1.06 6.79
CA ARG A 113 22.07 0.02 7.76
C ARG A 113 20.69 0.68 7.52
N ASP A 114 19.71 -0.07 7.01
CA ASP A 114 18.36 0.43 6.71
C ASP A 114 17.43 0.40 7.94
N TYR A 115 17.89 0.94 9.08
CA TYR A 115 17.04 1.13 10.25
C TYR A 115 16.46 2.55 10.31
N ILE A 116 15.25 2.67 10.84
CA ILE A 116 14.59 3.97 11.04
C ILE A 116 14.85 4.45 12.45
N ILE A 117 15.29 5.69 12.60
CA ILE A 117 15.40 6.37 13.90
C ILE A 117 14.03 6.98 14.24
N PRO A 118 13.39 6.55 15.34
CA PRO A 118 12.17 7.21 15.84
C PRO A 118 12.43 8.68 16.17
N GLU A 119 11.46 9.54 15.86
CA GLU A 119 11.61 11.00 16.04
C GLU A 119 11.81 11.36 17.51
N GLU A 120 11.14 10.62 18.40
CA GLU A 120 11.18 10.75 19.85
C GLU A 120 12.60 10.56 20.41
N LEU A 121 13.46 9.79 19.74
CA LEU A 121 14.85 9.62 20.19
C LEU A 121 15.71 10.88 19.97
N LYS A 122 15.30 11.81 19.10
CA LYS A 122 16.10 13.03 18.84
C LYS A 122 16.21 13.93 20.07
N GLU A 123 15.20 13.91 20.94
CA GLU A 123 15.19 14.65 22.21
C GLU A 123 15.97 13.94 23.32
N HIS A 124 16.49 12.74 23.05
CA HIS A 124 17.19 11.90 24.02
C HIS A 124 18.57 11.45 23.49
N PRO A 125 19.60 12.33 23.50
CA PRO A 125 20.89 12.09 22.83
C PRO A 125 21.59 10.78 23.24
N GLU A 126 21.59 10.44 24.54
CA GLU A 126 22.21 9.19 25.01
C GLU A 126 21.48 7.93 24.50
N HIS A 127 20.14 7.97 24.46
CA HIS A 127 19.36 6.86 23.92
C HIS A 127 19.53 6.74 22.40
N LEU A 128 19.55 7.87 21.69
CA LEU A 128 19.82 7.91 20.26
C LEU A 128 21.20 7.33 19.92
N ARG A 129 22.23 7.71 20.68
CA ARG A 129 23.59 7.18 20.51
C ARG A 129 23.61 5.66 20.70
N ARG A 130 23.07 5.16 21.82
CA ARG A 130 22.97 3.72 22.09
C ARG A 130 22.19 2.96 21.00
N TYR A 131 21.09 3.54 20.52
CA TYR A 131 20.26 2.94 19.48
C TYR A 131 21.03 2.78 18.16
N LYS A 132 21.74 3.83 17.73
CA LYS A 132 22.58 3.79 16.52
C LYS A 132 23.72 2.79 16.66
N GLU A 133 24.45 2.82 17.78
CA GLU A 133 25.57 1.91 18.05
C GLU A 133 25.13 0.44 18.02
N LEU A 134 24.01 0.13 18.68
CA LEU A 134 23.47 -1.22 18.71
C LEU A 134 22.99 -1.65 17.32
N SER A 135 22.24 -0.81 16.62
CA SER A 135 21.75 -1.11 15.26
C SER A 135 22.90 -1.36 14.29
N ASP A 136 23.92 -0.50 14.30
CA ASP A 136 25.12 -0.67 13.49
C ASP A 136 25.86 -1.97 13.84
N LYS A 137 25.94 -2.33 15.13
CA LYS A 137 26.53 -3.59 15.55
C LYS A 137 25.74 -4.78 15.00
N LEU A 138 24.42 -4.80 15.15
CA LEU A 138 23.57 -5.90 14.65
C LEU A 138 23.70 -6.07 13.13
N PHE A 139 23.75 -4.98 12.36
CA PHE A 139 23.96 -5.04 10.91
C PHE A 139 25.34 -5.57 10.53
N ARG A 140 26.40 -5.22 11.29
CA ARG A 140 27.73 -5.81 11.10
C ARG A 140 27.72 -7.32 11.34
N GLU A 141 27.20 -7.76 12.48
CA GLU A 141 27.10 -9.19 12.82
C GLU A 141 26.31 -9.98 11.76
N TYR A 142 25.18 -9.43 11.29
CA TYR A 142 24.41 -10.05 10.20
C TYR A 142 25.24 -10.18 8.91
N THR A 143 26.00 -9.14 8.56
CA THR A 143 26.85 -9.14 7.36
C THR A 143 27.96 -10.18 7.47
N ASP A 144 28.62 -10.25 8.63
CA ASP A 144 29.71 -11.18 8.90
C ASP A 144 29.22 -12.63 8.91
N ALA A 145 28.11 -12.91 9.61
CA ALA A 145 27.49 -14.23 9.63
C ALA A 145 27.01 -14.68 8.24
N ARG A 146 26.47 -13.74 7.44
CA ARG A 146 26.08 -14.01 6.05
C ARG A 146 27.30 -14.33 5.17
N ALA A 147 28.42 -13.62 5.34
CA ALA A 147 29.64 -13.91 4.58
C ALA A 147 30.17 -15.32 4.86
N LEU A 148 30.12 -15.77 6.11
CA LEU A 148 30.51 -17.13 6.52
C LEU A 148 29.58 -18.20 5.94
N SER A 149 28.29 -17.91 5.82
CA SER A 149 27.27 -18.84 5.30
C SER A 149 27.06 -18.75 3.79
N SER A 150 27.62 -17.74 3.12
CA SER A 150 27.49 -17.55 1.67
C SER A 150 27.89 -18.79 0.84
N PRO A 151 28.94 -19.58 1.19
CA PRO A 151 29.27 -20.81 0.47
C PRO A 151 28.15 -21.87 0.50
N VAL A 152 27.30 -21.86 1.54
CA VAL A 152 26.18 -22.81 1.75
C VAL A 152 24.96 -22.42 0.91
N PHE A 153 24.79 -21.14 0.59
CA PHE A 153 23.67 -20.62 -0.21
C PHE A 153 24.03 -20.43 -1.70
N SER A 154 25.31 -20.52 -2.07
CA SER A 154 25.79 -20.45 -3.45
C SER A 154 25.84 -21.81 -4.16
N SER A 155 25.68 -22.93 -3.45
CA SER A 155 25.47 -24.22 -4.07
C SER A 155 24.00 -24.35 -4.50
N ASP A 156 23.81 -24.55 -5.79
CA ASP A 156 22.57 -24.82 -6.52
C ASP A 156 21.41 -25.41 -5.68
N ASN A 157 20.20 -24.85 -5.84
CA ASN A 157 18.89 -25.30 -5.31
C ASN A 157 18.27 -24.63 -4.07
N ALA A 158 18.38 -23.31 -3.90
CA ALA A 158 17.44 -22.56 -3.05
C ALA A 158 16.29 -21.90 -3.84
N CYS A 159 15.97 -22.43 -5.03
CA CYS A 159 14.75 -22.10 -5.76
C CYS A 159 13.58 -22.95 -5.21
N LEU A 160 13.12 -22.64 -3.99
CA LEU A 160 11.72 -22.91 -3.67
C LEU A 160 10.91 -21.81 -4.37
N LYS A 161 10.59 -22.08 -5.64
CA LYS A 161 9.44 -21.46 -6.31
C LYS A 161 8.23 -21.79 -5.46
N VAL A 162 7.70 -20.79 -4.78
CA VAL A 162 6.30 -20.76 -4.37
C VAL A 162 5.68 -19.63 -5.17
#